data_AF-A0A9W6LY74-F1
#
_entry.id   AF-A0A9W6LY74-F1
#
_cell.length_a   1.000
_cell.length_b   1.000
_cell.length_c   1.000
_cell.angle_alpha   90.00
_cell.angle_beta   90.00
_cell.angle_gamma   90.00
#
_symmetry.space_group_name_H-M   'P 1'
#
loop_
_entity.id
_entity.type
_entity.pdbx_description
1 polymer ?
#
loop_
_entity_poly.entity_id
_entity_poly.type
_entity_poly.pdbx_seq_one_letter_code
_entity_poly.pdbx_strand_id
1 'polypeptide(L)'
;MRSAIALTLTCLLMAWTLLTPSTAHAAESHDVQVTFPAPGHSTTWEVPIEGSSGSEASAARVLLGSALVLPDEAVQPVLRLTDANTGETLMPPTPLRELSATGYDLRAADGSVPSRVRGELSLPRAAGNAYQGVSQTVTLRVSTEIDDRGPGQAGAGEEDDGLAATGMNLLWLIGLGAGLAAAGILLAAGARRRRNDTAPTTSEEAGR
;
A
#
# COMPACT_ATOMS: atom_id res chain seq x y z
N MET A 1 10.41 55.22 39.21
CA MET A 1 9.08 54.91 38.64
C MET A 1 9.33 53.89 37.53
N ARG A 2 9.41 52.58 37.77
CA ARG A 2 8.38 51.58 38.14
C ARG A 2 7.12 51.61 37.24
N SER A 3 7.01 50.56 36.41
CA SER A 3 5.80 50.00 35.78
C SER A 3 5.25 50.83 34.61
N ALA A 4 4.70 50.34 33.48
CA ALA A 4 4.20 49.05 33.00
C ALA A 4 4.01 49.24 31.45
N ILE A 5 3.93 48.26 30.55
CA ILE A 5 2.83 47.33 30.27
C ILE A 5 3.33 46.40 29.16
N ALA A 6 3.28 45.10 29.43
CA ALA A 6 3.35 44.01 28.46
C ALA A 6 1.91 43.53 28.23
N LEU A 7 1.39 43.55 27.00
CA LEU A 7 0.10 42.99 26.54
C LEU A 7 0.05 43.33 25.04
N THR A 8 -0.18 42.47 24.05
CA THR A 8 -0.86 41.18 23.96
C THR A 8 -0.40 40.52 22.65
N LEU A 9 0.47 39.51 22.74
CA LEU A 9 0.91 38.68 21.63
C LEU A 9 0.26 37.30 21.76
N THR A 10 -1.07 37.17 21.62
CA THR A 10 -1.73 35.85 21.73
C THR A 10 -3.14 35.84 21.14
N CYS A 11 -3.29 35.72 19.82
CA CYS A 11 -4.59 35.37 19.20
C CYS A 11 -4.48 34.83 17.77
N LEU A 12 -3.42 34.09 17.43
CA LEU A 12 -3.31 33.46 16.10
C LEU A 12 -2.72 32.04 16.19
N LEU A 13 -3.33 31.19 17.02
CA LEU A 13 -2.90 29.79 17.21
C LEU A 13 -4.09 28.87 17.58
N MET A 14 -5.26 29.07 16.97
CA MET A 14 -6.40 28.15 17.12
C MET A 14 -7.09 27.87 15.77
N ALA A 15 -6.29 27.48 14.77
CA ALA A 15 -6.81 26.88 13.55
C ALA A 15 -5.93 25.70 13.11
N TRP A 16 -5.32 25.00 14.06
CA TRP A 16 -4.62 23.74 13.79
C TRP A 16 -5.56 22.58 14.12
N THR A 17 -6.15 22.07 13.05
CA THR A 17 -6.29 20.62 12.79
C THR A 17 -7.04 19.81 13.84
N LEU A 18 -8.37 19.88 13.79
CA LEU A 18 -9.18 18.66 13.91
C LEU A 18 -9.13 17.91 12.56
N LEU A 19 -7.92 17.57 12.09
CA LEU A 19 -7.77 16.46 11.16
C LEU A 19 -7.82 15.22 12.05
N THR A 20 -9.02 14.71 12.31
CA THR A 20 -9.15 13.34 12.78
C THR A 20 -8.42 12.47 11.75
N PRO A 21 -7.45 11.64 12.15
CA PRO A 21 -6.88 10.67 11.24
C PRO A 21 -8.05 9.85 10.70
N SER A 22 -8.21 9.83 9.38
CA SER A 22 -9.05 8.81 8.74
C SER A 22 -8.47 7.49 9.21
N THR A 23 -9.21 6.77 10.04
CA THR A 23 -8.95 5.37 10.38
C THR A 23 -9.20 4.56 9.13
N ALA A 24 -8.29 4.67 8.17
CA ALA A 24 -8.11 3.67 7.13
C ALA A 24 -7.87 2.37 7.90
N HIS A 25 -8.88 1.51 7.91
CA HIS A 25 -8.76 0.17 8.47
C HIS A 25 -7.69 -0.52 7.63
N ALA A 26 -6.54 -0.78 8.24
CA ALA A 26 -5.42 -1.35 7.53
C ALA A 26 -5.84 -2.72 6.99
N ALA A 27 -5.71 -2.92 5.68
CA ALA A 27 -5.84 -4.22 5.03
C ALA A 27 -4.93 -5.22 5.77
N GLU A 28 -5.51 -6.31 6.27
CA GLU A 28 -4.72 -7.35 6.92
C GLU A 28 -4.11 -8.25 5.85
N SER A 29 -2.84 -8.59 6.01
CA SER A 29 -2.13 -9.48 5.09
C SER A 29 -1.38 -10.56 5.86
N HIS A 30 -1.61 -11.82 5.49
CA HIS A 30 -0.89 -12.97 6.00
C HIS A 30 0.02 -13.55 4.91
N ASP A 31 1.32 -13.62 5.20
CA ASP A 31 2.29 -14.30 4.35
C ASP A 31 2.49 -15.74 4.86
N VAL A 32 2.08 -16.72 4.06
CA VAL A 32 2.20 -18.15 4.34
C VAL A 32 3.35 -18.72 3.53
N GLN A 33 4.35 -19.27 4.23
CA GLN A 33 5.43 -20.00 3.57
C GLN A 33 5.10 -21.49 3.52
N VAL A 34 5.04 -22.04 2.32
CA VAL A 34 4.70 -23.44 2.08
C VAL A 34 5.82 -24.10 1.28
N THR A 35 6.38 -25.18 1.81
CA THR A 35 7.36 -26.00 1.09
C THR A 35 6.65 -26.85 0.04
N PHE A 36 7.24 -27.02 -1.15
CA PHE A 36 6.65 -27.94 -2.13
C PHE A 36 6.60 -29.38 -1.59
N PRO A 37 5.46 -30.06 -1.75
CA PRO A 37 5.40 -31.48 -1.47
C PRO A 37 6.21 -32.28 -2.51
N ALA A 38 6.61 -33.49 -2.14
CA ALA A 38 7.18 -34.43 -3.09
C ALA A 38 6.16 -34.80 -4.20
N PRO A 39 6.61 -35.22 -5.40
CA PRO A 39 5.71 -35.64 -6.47
C PRO A 39 4.72 -36.73 -6.02
N GLY A 40 3.43 -36.48 -6.21
CA GLY A 40 2.33 -37.34 -5.76
C GLY A 40 1.86 -37.08 -4.32
N HIS A 41 2.41 -36.07 -3.64
CA HIS A 41 2.01 -35.66 -2.29
C HIS A 41 1.37 -34.27 -2.30
N SER A 42 0.71 -33.95 -1.19
CA SER A 42 0.16 -32.63 -0.91
C SER A 42 0.59 -32.13 0.47
N THR A 43 0.56 -30.81 0.62
CA THR A 43 0.79 -30.09 1.88
C THR A 43 -0.38 -29.15 2.11
N THR A 44 -0.91 -29.16 3.33
CA THR A 44 -2.04 -28.34 3.73
C THR A 44 -1.63 -27.31 4.77
N TRP A 45 -2.28 -26.15 4.73
CA TRP A 45 -2.12 -25.07 5.70
C TRP A 45 -3.47 -24.37 5.93
N GLU A 46 -3.58 -23.65 7.04
CA GLU A 46 -4.78 -22.86 7.37
C GLU A 46 -4.39 -21.46 7.80
N VAL A 47 -5.18 -20.47 7.40
CA VAL A 47 -5.02 -19.07 7.80
C VAL A 47 -6.37 -18.52 8.25
N PRO A 48 -6.46 -17.93 9.45
CA PRO A 48 -7.63 -17.16 9.84
C PRO A 48 -7.71 -15.89 8.99
N ILE A 49 -8.94 -15.45 8.69
CA ILE A 49 -9.20 -14.18 8.04
C ILE A 49 -9.94 -13.32 9.07
N GLU A 50 -9.25 -12.33 9.64
CA GLU A 50 -9.90 -11.39 10.57
C GLU A 50 -10.62 -10.29 9.77
N GLY A 51 -11.73 -9.76 10.31
CA GLY A 51 -12.53 -8.73 9.66
C GLY A 51 -13.90 -9.16 9.13
N SER A 52 -14.27 -10.45 9.17
CA SER A 52 -15.60 -10.91 8.71
C SER A 52 -16.74 -10.64 9.70
N SER A 53 -16.47 -10.03 10.86
CA SER A 53 -17.44 -9.83 11.94
C SER A 53 -18.13 -8.47 11.84
N GLY A 54 -18.95 -8.25 10.81
CA GLY A 54 -19.88 -7.11 10.79
C GLY A 54 -20.08 -6.44 9.43
N SER A 55 -21.07 -6.94 8.68
CA SER A 55 -21.88 -6.29 7.64
C SER A 55 -21.28 -5.48 6.48
N GLU A 56 -19.98 -5.25 6.38
CA GLU A 56 -19.39 -4.61 5.20
C GLU A 56 -18.61 -5.67 4.41
N ALA A 57 -18.87 -5.74 3.10
CA ALA A 57 -18.35 -6.77 2.22
C ALA A 57 -16.83 -6.66 2.14
N SER A 58 -16.13 -7.35 3.04
CA SER A 58 -14.71 -7.60 2.87
C SER A 58 -14.58 -8.48 1.61
N ALA A 59 -13.57 -8.24 0.78
CA ALA A 59 -13.14 -9.17 -0.24
C ALA A 59 -11.84 -9.78 0.28
N ALA A 60 -11.78 -11.10 0.39
CA ALA A 60 -10.51 -11.77 0.62
C ALA A 60 -9.89 -12.11 -0.74
N ARG A 61 -8.59 -11.89 -0.91
CA ARG A 61 -7.85 -12.20 -2.13
C ARG A 61 -6.59 -12.98 -1.78
N VAL A 62 -6.24 -13.94 -2.63
CA VAL A 62 -4.98 -14.68 -2.55
C VAL A 62 -4.10 -14.33 -3.72
N LEU A 63 -2.85 -14.01 -3.42
CA LEU A 63 -1.83 -13.62 -4.36
C LEU A 63 -0.58 -14.46 -4.11
N LEU A 64 0.20 -14.67 -5.17
CA LEU A 64 1.54 -15.20 -5.01
C LEU A 64 2.46 -14.08 -4.50
N GLY A 65 3.02 -14.25 -3.30
CA GLY A 65 3.81 -13.21 -2.63
C GLY A 65 5.23 -13.06 -3.18
N SER A 66 5.75 -14.06 -3.89
CA SER A 66 7.09 -14.03 -4.48
C SER A 66 7.12 -14.57 -5.91
N ALA A 67 8.05 -14.04 -6.71
CA ALA A 67 8.34 -14.56 -8.03
C ALA A 67 8.88 -15.99 -7.90
N LEU A 68 8.03 -16.95 -8.24
CA LEU A 68 8.38 -18.37 -8.22
C LEU A 68 9.07 -18.72 -9.55
N VAL A 69 10.31 -19.18 -9.48
CA VAL A 69 11.03 -19.70 -10.66
C VAL A 69 10.70 -21.18 -10.80
N LEU A 70 9.61 -21.44 -11.52
CA LEU A 70 9.21 -22.78 -11.91
C LEU A 70 9.99 -23.22 -13.16
N PRO A 71 10.38 -24.49 -13.27
CA PRO A 71 10.92 -25.01 -14.52
C PRO A 71 9.84 -24.96 -15.61
N ASP A 72 10.19 -24.41 -16.78
CA ASP A 72 9.23 -24.10 -17.86
C ASP A 72 8.52 -25.35 -18.41
N GLU A 73 9.25 -26.47 -18.47
CA GLU A 73 8.75 -27.75 -19.02
C GLU A 73 8.15 -28.69 -17.97
N ALA A 74 8.11 -28.30 -16.70
CA ALA A 74 7.67 -29.18 -15.63
C ALA A 74 6.16 -29.14 -15.42
N VAL A 75 5.59 -30.29 -15.03
CA VAL A 75 4.21 -30.36 -14.55
C VAL A 75 4.07 -29.43 -13.34
N GLN A 76 3.10 -28.53 -13.39
CA GLN A 76 3.00 -27.41 -12.46
C GLN A 76 2.41 -27.86 -11.11
N PRO A 77 2.89 -27.30 -9.99
CA PRO A 77 2.22 -27.45 -8.71
C PRO A 77 0.83 -26.80 -8.77
N VAL A 78 -0.14 -27.41 -8.10
CA VAL A 78 -1.54 -27.01 -8.13
C VAL A 78 -1.97 -26.62 -6.73
N LEU A 79 -2.57 -25.43 -6.59
CA LEU A 79 -3.15 -24.93 -5.35
C LEU A 79 -4.67 -25.07 -5.40
N ARG A 80 -5.26 -25.58 -4.34
CA ARG A 80 -6.71 -25.57 -4.08
C ARG A 80 -6.97 -24.80 -2.79
N LEU A 81 -8.02 -24.00 -2.74
CA LEU A 81 -8.44 -23.29 -1.53
C LEU A 81 -9.87 -23.69 -1.17
N THR A 82 -10.10 -23.96 0.10
CA THR A 82 -11.40 -24.31 0.66
C THR A 82 -11.68 -23.51 1.91
N ASP A 83 -12.95 -23.23 2.21
CA ASP A 83 -13.36 -22.74 3.52
C ASP A 83 -13.09 -23.84 4.55
N ALA A 84 -12.31 -23.52 5.58
CA ALA A 84 -11.89 -24.52 6.57
C ALA A 84 -13.03 -24.99 7.49
N ASN A 85 -14.09 -24.19 7.64
CA ASN A 85 -15.23 -24.47 8.50
C ASN A 85 -16.33 -25.22 7.74
N THR A 86 -16.65 -24.80 6.51
CA THR A 86 -17.74 -25.39 5.73
C THR A 86 -17.27 -26.51 4.80
N GLY A 87 -15.98 -26.52 4.46
CA GLY A 87 -15.40 -27.42 3.44
C GLY A 87 -15.73 -27.01 2.01
N GLU A 88 -16.36 -25.85 1.82
CA GLU A 88 -16.71 -25.34 0.51
C GLU A 88 -15.46 -25.00 -0.32
N THR A 89 -15.52 -25.22 -1.63
CA THR A 89 -14.42 -24.86 -2.53
C THR A 89 -14.48 -23.37 -2.84
N LEU A 90 -13.46 -22.63 -2.41
CA LEU A 90 -13.29 -21.20 -2.70
C LEU A 90 -12.55 -21.01 -4.03
N MET A 91 -11.53 -21.82 -4.26
CA MET A 91 -10.74 -21.83 -5.49
C MET A 91 -10.55 -23.27 -5.96
N PRO A 92 -10.93 -23.60 -7.21
CA PRO A 92 -10.68 -24.92 -7.77
C PRO A 92 -9.17 -25.17 -7.89
N PRO A 93 -8.74 -26.43 -8.08
CA PRO A 93 -7.34 -26.76 -8.30
C PRO A 93 -6.76 -25.93 -9.46
N THR A 94 -5.89 -24.97 -9.14
CA THR A 94 -5.34 -23.98 -10.08
C THR A 94 -3.81 -24.07 -10.10
N PRO A 95 -3.15 -24.15 -11.27
CA PRO A 95 -1.70 -24.11 -11.37
C PRO A 95 -1.10 -22.84 -10.76
N LEU A 96 -0.01 -22.95 -9.99
CA LEU A 96 0.60 -21.79 -9.31
C LEU A 96 1.01 -20.65 -10.27
N ARG A 97 1.41 -20.97 -11.50
CA ARG A 97 1.76 -19.97 -12.52
C ARG A 97 0.60 -19.07 -12.94
N GLU A 98 -0.64 -19.52 -12.74
CA GLU A 98 -1.83 -18.73 -13.09
C GLU A 98 -2.15 -17.72 -11.97
N LEU A 99 -1.74 -18.02 -10.73
CA LEU A 99 -1.92 -17.14 -9.59
C LEU A 99 -0.93 -15.97 -9.55
N SER A 100 0.24 -16.09 -10.18
CA SER A 100 1.24 -15.02 -10.21
C SER A 100 0.82 -13.82 -11.07
N ALA A 101 -0.14 -13.98 -11.98
CA ALA A 101 -0.53 -12.94 -12.93
C ALA A 101 -1.67 -12.03 -12.43
N THR A 102 -2.63 -12.59 -11.71
CA THR A 102 -3.93 -11.92 -11.48
C THR A 102 -4.45 -12.01 -10.05
N GLY A 103 -3.87 -12.84 -9.18
CA GLY A 103 -4.49 -13.18 -7.91
C GLY A 103 -5.83 -13.89 -8.07
N TYR A 104 -6.45 -14.27 -6.96
CA TYR A 104 -7.73 -14.95 -6.95
C TYR A 104 -8.63 -14.41 -5.83
N ASP A 105 -9.83 -13.99 -6.18
CA ASP A 105 -10.83 -13.50 -5.23
C ASP A 105 -11.50 -14.67 -4.51
N LEU A 106 -11.42 -14.66 -3.19
CA LEU A 106 -12.05 -15.63 -2.32
C LEU A 106 -13.44 -15.13 -1.93
N ARG A 107 -14.46 -15.73 -2.55
CA ARG A 107 -15.85 -15.60 -2.12
C ARG A 107 -16.45 -16.99 -1.99
N ALA A 108 -17.21 -17.20 -0.91
CA ALA A 108 -18.07 -18.36 -0.80
C ALA A 108 -19.28 -18.22 -1.75
N ALA A 109 -19.98 -19.32 -2.04
CA ALA A 109 -21.11 -19.35 -2.97
C ALA A 109 -22.30 -18.51 -2.46
N ASP A 110 -22.42 -18.32 -1.15
CA ASP A 110 -23.38 -17.41 -0.55
C ASP A 110 -22.97 -15.92 -0.64
N GLY A 111 -21.79 -15.64 -1.22
CA GLY A 111 -21.21 -14.31 -1.35
C GLY A 111 -20.49 -13.82 -0.10
N SER A 112 -20.43 -14.63 0.95
CA SER A 112 -19.72 -14.28 2.19
C SER A 112 -18.21 -14.46 2.08
N VAL A 113 -17.51 -13.85 3.02
CA VAL A 113 -16.05 -14.02 3.18
C VAL A 113 -15.79 -15.17 4.13
N PRO A 114 -14.95 -16.14 3.76
CA PRO A 114 -14.56 -17.21 4.67
C PRO A 114 -13.83 -16.62 5.89
N SER A 115 -14.20 -17.06 7.09
CA SER A 115 -13.48 -16.68 8.33
C SER A 115 -12.14 -17.42 8.49
N ARG A 116 -11.97 -18.52 7.74
CA ARG A 116 -10.73 -19.29 7.70
C ARG A 116 -10.59 -19.98 6.34
N VAL A 117 -9.41 -19.85 5.75
CA VAL A 117 -9.05 -20.50 4.50
C VAL A 117 -8.11 -21.65 4.77
N ARG A 118 -8.43 -22.82 4.21
CA ARG A 118 -7.52 -23.96 4.11
C ARG A 118 -6.97 -24.01 2.69
N GLY A 119 -5.65 -23.95 2.58
CA GLY A 119 -4.95 -24.17 1.32
C GLY A 119 -4.35 -25.56 1.23
N GLU A 120 -4.41 -26.15 0.05
CA GLU A 120 -3.77 -27.42 -0.28
C GLU A 120 -2.91 -27.24 -1.52
N LEU A 121 -1.59 -27.33 -1.32
CA LEU A 121 -0.62 -27.35 -2.40
C LEU A 121 -0.31 -28.81 -2.74
N SER A 122 -0.47 -29.18 -4.00
CA SER A 122 -0.22 -30.54 -4.49
C SER A 122 0.75 -30.52 -5.66
N LEU A 123 1.62 -31.52 -5.71
CA LEU A 123 2.50 -31.73 -6.86
C LEU A 123 2.09 -33.02 -7.56
N PRO A 124 1.61 -32.98 -8.81
CA PRO A 124 1.18 -34.19 -9.50
C PRO A 124 2.31 -35.22 -9.62
N ARG A 125 1.98 -36.52 -9.55
CA ARG A 125 2.98 -37.60 -9.72
C ARG A 125 3.74 -37.50 -11.06
N ALA A 126 3.07 -36.99 -12.10
CA ALA A 126 3.65 -36.76 -13.42
C ALA A 126 4.80 -35.73 -13.43
N ALA A 127 4.95 -34.93 -12.38
CA ALA A 127 6.08 -34.01 -12.22
C ALA A 127 7.43 -34.74 -12.11
N GLY A 128 7.42 -36.02 -11.72
CA GLY A 128 8.57 -36.90 -11.77
C GLY A 128 9.80 -36.32 -11.06
N ASN A 129 10.96 -36.46 -11.69
CA ASN A 129 12.24 -36.04 -11.10
C ASN A 129 12.54 -34.54 -11.30
N ALA A 130 11.70 -33.79 -12.02
CA ALA A 130 11.94 -32.37 -12.30
C ALA A 130 12.01 -31.50 -11.04
N TYR A 131 11.41 -31.98 -9.94
CA TYR A 131 11.40 -31.32 -8.63
C TYR A 131 12.25 -32.07 -7.58
N GLN A 132 12.95 -33.15 -7.95
CA GLN A 132 13.82 -33.85 -7.01
C GLN A 132 15.05 -32.99 -6.67
N GLY A 133 15.29 -32.81 -5.37
CA GLY A 133 16.42 -32.02 -4.86
C GLY A 133 16.19 -30.51 -4.85
N VAL A 134 15.04 -30.03 -5.34
CA VAL A 134 14.69 -28.61 -5.34
C VAL A 134 13.81 -28.32 -4.13
N SER A 135 14.43 -27.98 -3.00
CA SER A 135 13.71 -27.49 -1.81
C SER A 135 13.25 -26.04 -2.03
N GLN A 136 12.25 -25.83 -2.89
CA GLN A 136 11.65 -24.51 -3.01
C GLN A 136 10.53 -24.32 -1.98
N THR A 137 10.49 -23.11 -1.44
CA THR A 137 9.38 -22.62 -0.60
C THR A 137 8.66 -21.56 -1.40
N VAL A 138 7.33 -21.62 -1.41
CA VAL A 138 6.47 -20.59 -2.00
C VAL A 138 5.88 -19.73 -0.89
N THR A 139 5.90 -18.41 -1.08
CA THR A 139 5.19 -17.48 -0.19
C THR A 139 3.85 -17.14 -0.84
N LEU A 140 2.76 -17.49 -0.17
CA LEU A 140 1.40 -17.12 -0.55
C LEU A 140 0.99 -15.94 0.33
N ARG A 141 0.52 -14.86 -0.29
CA ARG A 141 -0.03 -13.71 0.43
C ARG A 141 -1.54 -13.79 0.38
N VAL A 142 -2.17 -13.91 1.54
CA VAL A 142 -3.61 -13.78 1.70
C VAL A 142 -3.86 -12.38 2.22
N SER A 143 -4.57 -11.56 1.47
CA SER A 143 -4.91 -10.18 1.85
C SER A 143 -6.41 -10.00 1.91
N THR A 144 -6.89 -9.31 2.94
CA THR A 144 -8.26 -8.80 2.99
C THR A 144 -8.27 -7.36 2.50
N GLU A 145 -9.11 -7.09 1.52
CA GLU A 145 -9.45 -5.73 1.12
C GLU A 145 -10.88 -5.47 1.59
N ILE A 146 -11.10 -4.39 2.32
CA ILE A 146 -12.47 -3.97 2.62
C ILE A 146 -12.95 -3.27 1.35
N ASP A 147 -13.88 -3.89 0.63
CA ASP A 147 -14.47 -3.26 -0.54
C ASP A 147 -15.50 -2.24 -0.05
N ASP A 148 -15.06 -0.98 0.04
CA ASP A 148 -15.95 0.15 0.37
C ASP A 148 -17.07 0.33 -0.68
N ARG A 149 -17.02 -0.39 -1.83
CA ARG A 149 -18.11 -0.45 -2.79
C ARG A 149 -19.11 -1.49 -2.31
N GLY A 150 -20.16 -1.03 -1.64
CA GLY A 150 -21.20 -1.87 -1.06
C GLY A 150 -21.77 -2.96 -2.02
N PRO A 151 -22.40 -4.01 -1.46
CA PRO A 151 -22.88 -5.18 -2.20
C PRO A 151 -23.94 -4.79 -3.23
N GLY A 152 -23.54 -4.63 -4.49
CA GLY A 152 -24.45 -4.26 -5.58
C GLY A 152 -23.80 -3.62 -6.82
N GLN A 153 -22.55 -3.19 -6.75
CA GLN A 153 -21.81 -2.68 -7.93
C GLN A 153 -20.97 -3.78 -8.59
N ALA A 154 -21.61 -4.87 -9.00
CA ALA A 154 -21.03 -5.79 -9.96
C ALA A 154 -21.38 -5.30 -11.38
N GLY A 155 -20.44 -4.58 -12.03
CA GLY A 155 -20.45 -4.45 -13.49
C GLY A 155 -21.15 -3.23 -14.10
N ALA A 156 -20.86 -2.02 -13.64
CA ALA A 156 -20.89 -0.86 -14.55
C ALA A 156 -19.46 -0.67 -15.06
N GLY A 157 -19.28 -0.71 -16.38
CA GLY A 157 -17.97 -0.69 -17.02
C GLY A 157 -17.09 0.46 -16.53
N GLU A 158 -15.78 0.24 -16.66
CA GLU A 158 -14.75 1.27 -16.67
C GLU A 158 -15.14 2.38 -17.65
N GLU A 159 -15.94 3.35 -17.19
CA GLU A 159 -15.69 4.72 -17.55
C GLU A 159 -14.46 5.13 -16.74
N ASP A 160 -13.43 5.45 -17.52
CA ASP A 160 -12.13 6.02 -17.18
C ASP A 160 -12.28 7.32 -16.36
N ASP A 161 -12.84 7.21 -15.16
CA ASP A 161 -13.04 8.32 -14.24
C ASP A 161 -11.96 8.24 -13.15
N GLY A 162 -10.80 8.73 -13.55
CA GLY A 162 -9.83 9.33 -12.66
C GLY A 162 -9.30 8.40 -11.59
N LEU A 163 -8.24 7.65 -11.94
CA LEU A 163 -7.15 7.36 -11.00
C LEU A 163 -7.03 8.54 -10.04
N ALA A 164 -7.36 8.32 -8.77
CA ALA A 164 -7.20 9.28 -7.71
C ALA A 164 -5.78 9.83 -7.83
N ALA A 165 -5.69 11.07 -8.32
CA ALA A 165 -4.47 11.73 -8.72
C ALA A 165 -3.68 12.12 -7.46
N THR A 166 -3.21 11.13 -6.72
CA THR A 166 -2.23 11.28 -5.63
C THR A 166 -0.89 11.80 -6.15
N GLY A 167 -0.68 11.80 -7.48
CA GLY A 167 0.43 12.49 -8.15
C GLY A 167 0.27 14.01 -8.31
N MET A 168 -0.94 14.57 -8.19
CA MET A 168 -1.18 15.99 -8.50
C MET A 168 -0.77 16.95 -7.36
N ASN A 169 -0.44 16.41 -6.18
CA ASN A 169 -0.01 17.20 -5.03
C ASN A 169 1.52 17.45 -4.98
N LEU A 170 2.31 16.67 -5.73
CA LEU A 170 3.77 16.84 -5.72
C LEU A 170 4.22 18.08 -6.49
N LEU A 171 3.56 18.39 -7.62
CA LEU A 171 3.90 19.57 -8.43
C LEU A 171 3.57 20.89 -7.72
N TRP A 172 2.47 20.93 -6.94
CA TRP A 172 2.14 22.09 -6.10
C TRP A 172 3.16 22.30 -4.97
N LEU A 173 3.62 21.22 -4.33
CA LEU A 173 4.66 21.30 -3.30
C LEU A 173 6.02 21.76 -3.86
N ILE A 174 6.39 21.29 -5.05
CA ILE A 174 7.61 21.77 -5.74
C ILE A 174 7.48 23.25 -6.13
N GLY A 175 6.32 23.66 -6.64
CA GLY A 175 6.03 25.06 -6.98
C GLY A 175 6.09 26.00 -5.77
N LEU A 176 5.55 25.58 -4.63
CA LEU A 176 5.54 26.37 -3.40
C LEU A 176 6.96 26.49 -2.80
N GLY A 177 7.76 25.41 -2.87
CA GLY A 177 9.17 25.43 -2.49
C GLY A 177 10.02 26.39 -3.34
N ALA A 178 9.84 26.37 -4.67
CA ALA A 178 10.56 27.25 -5.58
C ALA A 178 10.20 28.74 -5.37
N GLY A 179 8.92 29.04 -5.10
CA GLY A 179 8.44 30.40 -4.82
C GLY A 179 9.07 31.00 -3.56
N LEU A 180 9.18 30.23 -2.48
CA LEU A 180 9.80 30.69 -1.23
C LEU A 180 11.31 30.92 -1.38
N ALA A 181 12.01 30.07 -2.13
CA ALA A 181 13.43 30.26 -2.40
C ALA A 181 13.70 31.53 -3.21
N ALA A 182 12.90 31.80 -4.25
CA ALA A 182 13.03 33.00 -5.08
C ALA A 182 12.73 34.30 -4.30
N ALA A 183 11.68 34.29 -3.46
CA ALA A 183 11.34 35.42 -2.60
C ALA A 183 12.45 35.71 -1.56
N GLY A 184 13.06 34.66 -0.98
CA GLY A 184 14.19 34.79 -0.06
C GLY A 184 15.42 35.42 -0.71
N ILE A 185 15.75 35.01 -1.95
CA ILE A 185 16.90 35.56 -2.70
C ILE A 185 16.68 37.04 -3.04
N LEU A 186 15.47 37.42 -3.47
CA LEU A 186 15.14 38.82 -3.78
C LEU A 186 15.21 39.74 -2.55
N LEU A 187 14.72 39.28 -1.40
CA LEU A 187 14.83 40.02 -0.14
C LEU A 187 16.28 40.18 0.31
N ALA A 188 17.09 39.12 0.21
CA ALA A 188 18.51 39.18 0.55
C ALA A 188 19.31 40.11 -0.38
N ALA A 189 18.99 40.11 -1.68
CA ALA A 189 19.62 41.01 -2.65
C ALA A 189 19.22 42.48 -2.44
N GLY A 190 17.95 42.74 -2.12
CA GLY A 190 17.45 44.09 -1.79
C GLY A 190 18.07 44.68 -0.51
N ALA A 191 18.29 43.84 0.51
CA ALA A 191 18.92 44.27 1.76
C ALA A 191 20.40 44.67 1.58
N ARG A 192 21.13 44.04 0.65
CA ARG A 192 22.53 44.39 0.36
C ARG A 192 22.67 45.75 -0.34
N ARG A 193 21.74 46.11 -1.22
CA ARG A 193 21.79 47.43 -1.89
C ARG A 193 21.68 48.60 -0.92
N ARG A 194 20.83 48.49 0.11
CA ARG A 194 20.67 49.55 1.11
C ARG A 194 21.89 49.78 2.00
N ARG A 195 22.81 48.81 2.11
CA ARG A 195 24.06 48.96 2.85
C ARG A 195 25.13 49.74 2.08
N ASN A 196 25.08 49.76 0.75
CA ASN A 196 26.09 50.45 -0.05
C ASN A 196 25.80 51.97 -0.19
N ASP A 197 24.55 52.39 0.00
CA ASP A 197 24.16 53.81 -0.05
C ASP A 197 24.43 54.55 1.27
N THR A 198 24.99 53.88 2.28
CA THR A 198 25.38 54.47 3.57
C THR A 198 26.91 54.46 3.74
N ALA A 199 27.65 54.67 2.65
CA ALA A 199 29.05 55.05 2.76
C ALA A 199 29.11 56.53 3.19
N PRO A 200 29.64 56.85 4.40
CA PRO A 200 29.86 58.24 4.76
C PRO A 200 30.93 58.81 3.82
N THR A 201 30.57 59.85 3.07
CA THR A 201 31.54 60.72 2.43
C THR A 201 32.35 61.38 3.55
N THR A 202 33.47 60.76 3.92
CA THR A 202 34.55 61.44 4.63
C THR A 202 35.08 62.52 3.69
N SER A 203 34.52 63.71 3.84
CA SER A 203 35.05 64.94 3.27
C SER A 203 36.45 65.14 3.84
N GLU A 204 37.43 64.86 3.00
CA GLU A 204 38.83 65.23 3.14
C GLU A 204 38.91 66.75 3.16
N GLU A 205 38.93 67.33 4.36
CA GLU A 205 39.16 68.75 4.61
C GLU A 205 40.66 69.04 4.42
N ALA A 206 41.06 69.16 3.15
CA ALA A 206 42.37 69.64 2.76
C ALA A 206 42.38 71.18 2.69
N GLY A 207 42.78 71.80 3.79
CA GLY A 207 43.65 72.99 3.85
C GLY A 207 43.13 74.34 3.33
N ARG A 208 43.12 75.34 4.22
CA ARG A 208 44.10 76.45 4.27
C ARG A 208 43.73 77.48 5.33
#